data_AF-A0A9E5YVH9-F1
#
_entry.id   AF-A0A9E5YVH9-F1
#
_cell.length_a   1.000
_cell.length_b   1.000
_cell.length_c   1.000
_cell.angle_alpha   90.00
_cell.angle_beta   90.00
_cell.angle_gamma   90.00
#
_symmetry.space_group_name_H-M   'P 1'
#
loop_
_entity.id
_entity.type
_entity.pdbx_description
1 polymer ?
#
loop_
_entity_poly.entity_id
_entity_poly.type
_entity_poly.pdbx_seq_one_letter_code
_entity_poly.pdbx_strand_id
1 'polypeptide(L)'
;MSKKIFFLIFLVFCIIFFHYQNKHTILKHARSNERLLADYNSQKSINAILTAENNKLGSRAVIQRLSFEKLGMFYPENPNNIFTITMNKKNTFYLIDYITPRAEALTN
;
A
#
# COMPACT_ATOMS: atom_id res chain seq x y z
N MET A 1 -15.78 61.98 -30.14
CA MET A 1 -16.15 60.72 -30.83
C MET A 1 -14.94 59.77 -30.93
N SER A 2 -13.77 60.25 -31.35
CA SER A 2 -12.50 59.51 -31.42
C SER A 2 -12.09 58.78 -30.13
N LYS A 3 -12.22 59.40 -28.95
CA LYS A 3 -11.87 58.76 -27.66
C LYS A 3 -12.68 57.48 -27.37
N LYS A 4 -13.96 57.45 -27.75
CA LYS A 4 -14.83 56.28 -27.56
C LYS A 4 -14.43 55.13 -28.49
N ILE A 5 -14.06 55.45 -29.72
CA ILE A 5 -13.57 54.47 -30.72
C ILE A 5 -12.24 53.86 -30.25
N PHE A 6 -11.32 54.69 -29.76
CA PHE A 6 -10.03 54.22 -29.25
C PHE A 6 -10.19 53.30 -28.03
N PHE A 7 -11.11 53.63 -27.11
CA PHE A 7 -11.45 52.77 -25.99
C PHE A 7 -12.02 51.41 -26.44
N LEU A 8 -12.88 51.41 -27.47
CA LEU A 8 -13.49 50.19 -27.98
C LEU A 8 -12.46 49.28 -28.65
N ILE A 9 -11.52 49.85 -29.41
CA ILE A 9 -10.37 49.13 -29.97
C ILE A 9 -9.51 48.51 -28.86
N PHE A 10 -9.18 49.29 -27.83
CA PHE A 10 -8.42 48.80 -26.68
C PHE A 10 -9.14 47.64 -25.98
N LEU A 11 -10.45 47.74 -25.80
CA LEU A 11 -11.26 46.71 -25.16
C LEU A 11 -11.29 45.42 -25.98
N VAL A 12 -11.35 45.50 -27.32
CA VAL A 12 -11.22 44.34 -28.21
C VAL A 12 -9.85 43.68 -28.05
N PHE A 13 -8.76 44.45 -28.00
CA PHE A 13 -7.42 43.90 -27.76
C PHE A 13 -7.32 43.21 -26.40
N CYS A 14 -7.89 43.79 -25.34
CA CYS A 14 -7.93 43.16 -24.03
C CYS A 14 -8.69 41.83 -24.07
N ILE A 15 -9.86 41.78 -24.71
CA ILE A 15 -10.64 40.53 -24.84
C ILE A 15 -9.83 39.45 -25.55
N ILE A 16 -9.19 39.79 -26.67
CA ILE A 16 -8.35 38.86 -27.42
C ILE A 16 -7.20 38.36 -26.54
N PHE A 17 -6.50 39.27 -25.86
CA PHE A 17 -5.38 38.94 -24.98
C PHE A 17 -5.80 37.99 -23.85
N PHE A 18 -6.89 38.31 -23.13
CA PHE A 18 -7.40 37.46 -22.05
C PHE A 18 -7.88 36.10 -22.57
N HIS A 19 -8.50 36.05 -23.75
CA HIS A 19 -8.92 34.80 -24.36
C HIS A 19 -7.72 33.88 -24.63
N TYR A 20 -6.66 34.41 -25.25
CA TYR A 20 -5.44 33.64 -25.51
C TYR A 20 -4.73 33.21 -24.22
N GLN A 21 -4.64 34.09 -23.22
CA GLN A 21 -4.01 33.76 -21.95
C GLN A 21 -4.77 32.69 -21.17
N ASN A 22 -6.11 32.74 -21.16
CA ASN A 22 -6.93 31.71 -20.54
C ASN A 22 -6.76 30.37 -21.25
N LYS A 23 -6.80 30.36 -22.59
CA LYS A 23 -6.58 29.14 -23.38
C LYS A 23 -5.21 28.52 -23.08
N HIS A 24 -4.17 29.33 -23.01
CA HIS A 24 -2.82 28.82 -22.69
C HIS A 24 -2.73 28.26 -21.27
N THR A 25 -3.34 28.95 -20.30
CA THR A 25 -3.39 28.51 -18.90
C THR A 25 -4.11 27.17 -18.76
N ILE A 26 -5.27 27.01 -19.41
CA ILE A 26 -6.02 25.75 -19.43
C ILE A 26 -5.16 24.62 -20.01
N LEU A 27 -4.49 24.86 -21.14
CA LEU A 27 -3.65 23.85 -21.77
C LEU A 27 -2.45 23.46 -20.89
N LYS A 28 -1.85 24.43 -20.19
CA LYS A 28 -0.77 24.20 -19.24
C LYS A 28 -1.24 23.32 -18.07
N HIS A 29 -2.40 23.62 -17.49
CA HIS A 29 -2.95 22.82 -16.40
C HIS A 29 -3.36 21.41 -16.86
N ALA A 30 -3.94 21.27 -18.04
CA ALA A 30 -4.27 19.96 -18.61
C ALA A 30 -3.03 19.06 -18.74
N ARG A 31 -1.94 19.59 -19.32
CA ARG A 31 -0.66 18.87 -19.42
C ARG A 31 -0.05 18.54 -18.05
N SER A 32 -0.20 19.43 -17.08
CA SER A 32 0.25 19.17 -15.71
C SER A 32 -0.53 18.02 -15.08
N ASN A 33 -1.86 17.99 -15.27
CA ASN A 33 -2.71 16.92 -14.77
C ASN A 33 -2.39 15.58 -15.43
N GLU A 34 -2.14 15.55 -16.73
CA GLU A 34 -1.72 14.33 -17.44
C GLU A 34 -0.42 13.75 -16.85
N ARG A 35 0.56 14.60 -16.56
CA ARG A 35 1.81 14.19 -15.90
C ARG A 35 1.57 13.64 -14.50
N LEU A 36 0.80 14.37 -13.69
CA LEU A 36 0.46 13.93 -12.33
C LEU A 36 -0.31 12.60 -12.33
N LEU A 37 -1.20 12.39 -13.30
CA LEU A 37 -1.93 11.14 -13.45
C LEU A 37 -1.00 9.98 -13.83
N ALA A 38 -0.05 10.22 -14.74
CA ALA A 38 0.95 9.22 -15.11
C ALA A 38 1.84 8.85 -13.90
N ASP A 39 2.31 9.84 -13.14
CA ASP A 39 3.11 9.63 -11.93
C ASP A 39 2.31 8.87 -10.86
N TYR A 40 1.05 9.25 -10.63
CA TYR A 40 0.16 8.56 -9.70
C TYR A 40 -0.03 7.08 -10.10
N ASN A 41 -0.26 6.81 -11.38
CA ASN A 41 -0.43 5.43 -11.85
C ASN A 41 0.85 4.60 -11.71
N SER A 42 2.02 5.21 -11.93
CA SER A 42 3.32 4.59 -11.69
C SER A 42 3.51 4.24 -10.21
N GLN A 43 3.23 5.18 -9.30
CA GLN A 43 3.33 4.93 -7.87
C GLN A 43 2.32 3.88 -7.39
N LYS A 44 1.11 3.88 -7.94
CA LYS A 44 0.08 2.89 -7.65
C LYS A 44 0.53 1.47 -8.02
N SER A 45 1.19 1.29 -9.17
CA SER A 45 1.68 -0.03 -9.59
C SER A 45 2.80 -0.53 -8.68
N ILE A 46 3.75 0.35 -8.30
CA ILE A 46 4.80 0.05 -7.33
C ILE A 46 4.19 -0.37 -5.98
N ASN A 47 3.21 0.38 -5.48
CA ASN A 47 2.56 0.06 -4.21
C ASN A 47 1.86 -1.31 -4.25
N ALA A 48 1.20 -1.66 -5.37
CA ALA A 48 0.59 -2.96 -5.53
C ALA A 48 1.62 -4.10 -5.47
N ILE A 49 2.80 -3.91 -6.09
CA ILE A 49 3.91 -4.87 -6.04
C ILE A 49 4.41 -5.03 -4.61
N LEU A 50 4.70 -3.92 -3.91
CA LEU A 50 5.18 -3.94 -2.53
C LEU A 50 4.16 -4.58 -1.58
N THR A 51 2.87 -4.31 -1.78
CA THR A 51 1.80 -4.93 -0.99
C THR A 51 1.76 -6.44 -1.23
N ALA A 52 1.89 -6.88 -2.47
CA ALA A 52 1.93 -8.30 -2.81
C ALA A 52 3.16 -9.00 -2.21
N GLU A 53 4.32 -8.35 -2.25
CA GLU A 53 5.56 -8.87 -1.65
C GLU A 53 5.46 -8.92 -0.11
N ASN A 54 4.92 -7.89 0.52
CA ASN A 54 4.66 -7.88 1.96
C ASN A 54 3.70 -9.00 2.37
N ASN A 55 2.62 -9.22 1.61
CA ASN A 55 1.70 -10.32 1.85
C ASN A 55 2.37 -11.69 1.69
N LYS A 56 3.32 -11.81 0.75
CA LYS A 56 4.12 -13.02 0.59
C LYS A 56 5.07 -13.24 1.78
N LEU A 57 5.74 -12.20 2.24
CA LEU A 57 6.66 -12.25 3.39
C LEU A 57 5.92 -12.53 4.71
N GLY A 58 4.75 -11.90 4.90
CA GLY A 58 3.86 -12.12 6.04
C GLY A 58 3.00 -13.37 5.93
N SER A 59 3.15 -14.17 4.87
CA SER A 59 2.36 -15.38 4.73
C SER A 59 2.70 -16.35 5.87
N ARG A 60 1.66 -16.92 6.47
CA ARG A 60 1.77 -17.89 7.57
C ARG A 60 2.76 -19.02 7.22
N ALA A 61 2.79 -19.46 5.96
CA ALA A 61 3.72 -20.47 5.47
C ALA A 61 5.20 -20.05 5.55
N VAL A 62 5.54 -18.80 5.22
CA VAL A 62 6.91 -18.29 5.33
C VAL A 62 7.33 -18.14 6.78
N ILE A 63 6.42 -17.66 7.65
CA ILE A 63 6.67 -17.57 9.10
C ILE A 63 6.88 -18.97 9.68
N GLN A 64 6.01 -19.93 9.33
CA GLN A 64 6.14 -21.32 9.77
C GLN A 64 7.46 -21.95 9.30
N ARG A 65 7.85 -21.72 8.04
CA ARG A 65 9.13 -22.20 7.50
C ARG A 65 10.32 -21.60 8.24
N LEU A 66 10.36 -20.28 8.43
CA LEU A 66 11.48 -19.62 9.12
C LEU A 66 11.58 -20.03 10.59
N SER A 67 10.44 -20.18 11.28
CA SER A 67 10.40 -20.70 12.64
C SER A 67 10.88 -22.15 12.73
N PHE A 68 10.56 -22.99 11.74
CA PHE A 68 11.12 -24.34 11.64
C PHE A 68 12.64 -24.32 11.41
N GLU A 69 13.10 -23.58 10.40
CA GLU A 69 14.52 -23.52 10.02
C GLU A 69 15.42 -22.90 11.09
N LYS A 70 14.98 -21.84 11.75
CA LYS A 70 15.81 -21.08 12.70
C LYS A 70 15.64 -21.49 14.16
N LEU A 71 14.46 -21.96 14.53
CA LEU A 71 14.11 -22.24 15.93
C LEU A 71 13.72 -23.71 16.15
N GLY A 72 13.76 -24.54 15.10
CA GLY A 72 13.37 -25.96 15.19
C GLY A 72 11.88 -26.17 15.45
N MET A 73 11.03 -25.15 15.23
CA MET A 73 9.61 -25.20 15.55
C MET A 73 8.83 -26.01 14.52
N PHE A 74 8.17 -27.08 14.95
CA PHE A 74 7.30 -27.88 14.10
C PHE A 74 5.91 -27.21 13.97
N TYR A 75 5.14 -27.52 12.93
CA TYR A 75 3.73 -27.12 12.79
C TYR A 75 2.97 -28.29 12.16
N PRO A 76 1.81 -28.73 12.69
CA PRO A 76 1.10 -29.85 12.11
C PRO A 76 0.21 -29.38 10.97
N GLU A 77 -0.02 -30.25 10.02
CA GLU A 77 -0.99 -29.99 8.96
C GLU A 77 -2.44 -30.24 9.41
N ASN A 78 -2.64 -30.92 10.54
CA ASN A 78 -3.94 -31.38 11.00
C ASN A 78 -4.44 -30.63 12.27
N PRO A 79 -5.62 -29.99 12.24
CA PRO A 79 -6.20 -29.32 13.42
C PRO A 79 -6.58 -30.28 14.55
N ASN A 80 -6.61 -31.58 14.28
CA ASN A 80 -6.86 -32.63 15.28
C ASN A 80 -5.67 -32.89 16.22
N ASN A 81 -4.50 -32.30 15.96
CA ASN A 81 -3.32 -32.38 16.84
C ASN A 81 -3.26 -31.23 17.87
N ILE A 82 -4.34 -30.46 18.03
CA ILE A 82 -4.46 -29.44 19.08
C ILE A 82 -4.90 -30.13 20.38
N PHE A 83 -3.94 -30.61 21.17
CA PHE A 83 -4.22 -31.19 22.49
C PHE A 83 -4.46 -30.06 23.49
N THR A 84 -5.72 -29.88 23.91
CA THR A 84 -6.05 -28.92 24.96
C THR A 84 -5.75 -29.56 26.32
N ILE A 85 -4.64 -29.15 26.96
CA ILE A 85 -4.31 -29.61 28.32
C ILE A 85 -5.10 -28.76 29.33
N THR A 86 -6.11 -29.34 29.96
CA THR A 86 -6.88 -28.70 31.04
C THR A 86 -6.19 -28.91 32.39
N MET A 87 -5.43 -27.91 32.85
CA MET A 87 -5.01 -27.85 34.25
C MET A 87 -5.97 -27.00 35.08
N ASN A 88 -6.93 -27.69 35.71
CA ASN A 88 -7.83 -27.21 36.77
C ASN A 88 -9.00 -26.30 36.31
N LYS A 89 -10.20 -26.51 36.89
CA LYS A 89 -11.51 -25.99 36.43
C LYS A 89 -11.67 -24.46 36.32
N LYS A 90 -10.70 -23.67 36.79
CA LYS A 90 -10.78 -22.20 36.79
C LYS A 90 -9.94 -21.52 35.71
N ASN A 91 -8.90 -22.16 35.19
CA ASN A 91 -7.99 -21.55 34.22
C ASN A 91 -7.77 -22.48 33.02
N THR A 92 -8.53 -22.25 31.96
CA THR A 92 -8.31 -22.93 30.67
C THR A 92 -7.19 -22.20 29.94
N PHE A 93 -5.97 -22.74 29.99
CA PHE A 93 -4.90 -22.30 29.10
C PHE A 93 -4.90 -23.19 27.87
N TYR A 94 -5.05 -22.60 26.69
CA TYR A 94 -4.81 -23.32 25.45
C TYR A 94 -3.31 -23.39 25.24
N LEU A 95 -2.71 -24.54 25.59
CA LEU A 95 -1.37 -24.86 25.12
C LEU A 95 -1.50 -25.16 23.62
N ILE A 96 -1.22 -24.16 22.79
CA ILE A 96 -0.96 -24.44 21.38
C ILE A 96 0.42 -25.10 21.39
N ASP A 97 0.44 -26.42 21.20
CA ASP A 97 1.61 -27.31 21.30
C ASP A 97 2.69 -27.08 20.21
N TYR A 98 2.77 -25.86 19.69
CA TYR A 98 3.63 -25.47 18.57
C TYR A 98 4.62 -24.35 18.87
N ILE A 99 4.82 -24.06 20.16
CA ILE A 99 5.88 -23.14 20.62
C ILE A 99 6.68 -23.80 21.74
N THR A 100 7.06 -25.06 21.54
CA THR A 100 8.04 -25.74 22.39
C THR A 100 9.23 -26.14 21.52
N PRO A 101 10.45 -25.66 21.81
CA PRO A 101 11.64 -26.16 21.12
C PRO A 101 11.74 -27.66 21.34
N ARG A 102 12.15 -28.42 20.32
CA ARG A 102 12.49 -29.84 20.49
C ARG A 102 13.50 -29.96 21.63
N ALA A 103 13.37 -30.99 22.48
CA ALA A 103 14.27 -31.21 23.62
C ALA A 103 15.76 -31.27 23.23
N GLU A 104 16.08 -31.60 21.97
CA GLU A 104 17.43 -31.57 21.39
C GLU A 104 18.02 -30.15 21.26
N ALA A 105 17.19 -29.10 21.19
CA ALA A 105 17.64 -27.71 21.12
C ALA A 105 17.89 -27.09 22.51
N LEU A 106 17.46 -27.74 23.59
CA LEU A 106 17.71 -27.33 24.98
C LEU A 106 18.96 -27.99 25.58
N THR A 107 19.60 -28.90 24.85
CA THR A 107 20.70 -29.75 25.33
C THR A 107 22.04 -29.54 24.64
N ASN A 108 22.17 -28.52 23.76
CA ASN A 108 23.45 -28.07 23.19
C ASN A 108 23.84 -26.68 23.70
#